data_AF-A0A646KND7-F1
#
_entry.id   AF-A0A646KND7-F1
#
_cell.length_a   1.000
_cell.length_b   1.000
_cell.length_c   1.000
_cell.angle_alpha   90.00
_cell.angle_beta   90.00
_cell.angle_gamma   90.00
#
_symmetry.space_group_name_H-M   'P 1'
#
loop_
_entity.id
_entity.type
_entity.pdbx_description
1 polymer ?
#
loop_
_entity_poly.entity_id
_entity_poly.type
_entity_poly.pdbx_seq_one_letter_code
_entity_poly.pdbx_strand_id
1 'polypeptide(L)'
;MATDRELAERYGTPLYVYDLARVRTALEDLRAALPQPSRVYYSLKANPHPGLVAELRRGGARAEVTSRGELAAALAAGHPAAELMYSGPGKVRAELDEAISAGMRTFSAESFGDLERIGEAAVAQGVTADCVLRINAAGAPGQAGLRMTGAPSQFGFDLDGLRGERARLLARGTRIVGMHFFPLTNARDEEGLRAELAQSVRTAAELRDELGVPLHLLDLGGGFAAPYATPGERPVYRELRTALAAVLDENLPGWRDGEPVVAFESGRYLVGDSGRLVTAVTDVKHSRGKDYAVLDSGINHLGGLSGLGRLLPLSAQPLEPGPEHAVDAPDEGSVTLAGPLCTPADVLARAARLPGVRSGDLLVFPNVGAYGLSASLLGFLGHPAPAEVLVDGGETVSATRLALTRHAVEPFDGLRAKDANPMTETTAATATAPDATAPAWDEAYESLLHEVLPRLSAKGPLRPDSSLKAAGLDSLAMVEVLVRVESEYSIAIPDADLVAATFATPASLWRVVSALREQTVGPA
;
A
#
# COMPACT_ATOMS: atom_id res chain seq x y z
N MET A 1 -26.34 23.97 8.82
CA MET A 1 -25.23 23.10 8.42
C MET A 1 -24.45 22.78 9.66
N ALA A 2 -24.27 21.51 9.99
CA ALA A 2 -23.50 21.13 11.16
C ALA A 2 -22.02 21.49 10.92
N THR A 3 -21.45 22.31 11.80
CA THR A 3 -20.03 22.60 11.86
C THR A 3 -19.27 21.36 12.33
N ASP A 4 -17.98 21.27 12.01
CA ASP A 4 -17.13 20.18 12.51
C ASP A 4 -17.08 20.10 14.02
N ARG A 5 -17.23 21.24 14.70
CA ARG A 5 -17.33 21.31 16.16
C ARG A 5 -18.57 20.56 16.64
N GLU A 6 -19.73 20.86 16.07
CA GLU A 6 -20.99 20.17 16.44
C GLU A 6 -20.91 18.67 16.14
N LEU A 7 -20.25 18.28 15.04
CA LEU A 7 -20.02 16.87 14.71
C LEU A 7 -19.07 16.19 15.71
N ALA A 8 -17.97 16.87 16.09
CA ALA A 8 -17.03 16.37 17.09
C ALA A 8 -17.66 16.25 18.47
N GLU A 9 -18.50 17.21 18.89
CA GLU A 9 -19.26 17.15 20.15
C GLU A 9 -20.26 16.00 20.16
N ARG A 10 -20.89 15.71 19.01
CA ARG A 10 -21.91 14.65 18.89
C ARG A 10 -21.31 13.24 18.76
N TYR A 11 -20.27 13.08 17.95
CA TYR A 11 -19.72 11.77 17.58
C TYR A 11 -18.38 11.46 18.28
N GLY A 12 -17.80 12.44 18.97
CA GLY A 12 -16.48 12.37 19.58
C GLY A 12 -15.35 12.54 18.57
N THR A 13 -14.14 12.73 19.06
CA THR A 13 -12.89 12.60 18.30
C THR A 13 -12.16 11.31 18.68
N PRO A 14 -11.30 10.78 17.78
CA PRO A 14 -11.05 11.23 16.41
C PRO A 14 -12.25 10.98 15.47
N LEU A 15 -12.41 11.86 14.49
CA LEU A 15 -13.56 11.90 13.59
C LEU A 15 -13.12 12.20 12.14
N TYR A 16 -13.43 11.30 11.22
CA TYR A 16 -13.40 11.58 9.79
C TYR A 16 -14.73 12.17 9.35
N VAL A 17 -14.68 13.26 8.58
CA VAL A 17 -15.85 13.86 7.93
C VAL A 17 -15.60 13.90 6.42
N TYR A 18 -16.48 13.28 5.64
CA TYR A 18 -16.42 13.27 4.18
C TYR A 18 -17.60 14.06 3.57
N ASP A 19 -17.29 14.95 2.64
CA ASP A 19 -18.28 15.79 1.94
C ASP A 19 -18.62 15.22 0.57
N LEU A 20 -19.86 14.74 0.40
CA LEU A 20 -20.34 14.15 -0.85
C LEU A 20 -20.42 15.15 -2.00
N ALA A 21 -20.63 16.44 -1.73
CA ALA A 21 -20.63 17.46 -2.77
C ALA A 21 -19.26 17.57 -3.43
N ARG A 22 -18.17 17.49 -2.64
CA ARG A 22 -16.80 17.49 -3.15
C ARG A 22 -16.50 16.27 -4.02
N VAL A 23 -17.03 15.09 -3.65
CA VAL A 23 -16.89 13.86 -4.46
C VAL A 23 -17.55 14.02 -5.83
N ARG A 24 -18.76 14.59 -5.88
CA ARG A 24 -19.46 14.87 -7.14
C ARG A 24 -18.70 15.85 -8.01
N THR A 25 -18.27 16.98 -7.45
CA THR A 25 -17.46 17.97 -8.16
C THR A 25 -16.16 17.34 -8.69
N ALA A 26 -15.48 16.51 -7.90
CA ALA A 26 -14.25 15.87 -8.34
C ALA A 26 -14.43 14.92 -9.52
N LEU A 27 -15.54 14.18 -9.56
CA LEU A 27 -15.88 13.32 -10.69
C LEU A 27 -16.22 14.12 -11.95
N GLU A 28 -16.97 15.22 -11.79
CA GLU A 28 -17.30 16.14 -12.88
C GLU A 28 -16.05 16.80 -13.47
N ASP A 29 -15.18 17.34 -12.61
CA ASP A 29 -13.90 17.93 -12.98
C ASP A 29 -13.01 16.94 -13.75
N LEU A 30 -12.89 15.71 -13.22
CA LEU A 30 -12.07 14.69 -13.86
C LEU A 30 -12.62 14.35 -15.25
N ARG A 31 -13.93 14.13 -15.37
CA ARG A 31 -14.54 13.86 -16.68
C ARG A 31 -14.38 15.02 -17.64
N ALA A 32 -14.50 16.26 -17.16
CA ALA A 32 -14.26 17.46 -17.96
C ALA A 32 -12.80 17.52 -18.46
N ALA A 33 -11.83 17.07 -17.67
CA ALA A 33 -10.43 16.99 -18.06
C ALA A 33 -10.07 15.84 -19.01
N LEU A 34 -10.87 14.77 -19.05
CA LEU A 34 -10.56 13.57 -19.86
C LEU A 34 -11.09 13.67 -21.30
N PRO A 35 -10.42 13.01 -22.28
CA PRO A 35 -10.96 12.83 -23.62
C PRO A 35 -12.31 12.09 -23.58
N GLN A 36 -13.19 12.37 -24.53
CA GLN A 36 -14.54 11.77 -24.58
C GLN A 36 -14.79 11.12 -25.96
N PRO A 37 -15.41 9.93 -26.01
CA PRO A 37 -15.91 9.16 -24.86
C PRO A 37 -14.78 8.50 -24.04
N SER A 38 -14.91 8.50 -22.71
CA SER A 38 -14.03 7.71 -21.84
C SER A 38 -14.77 7.19 -20.62
N ARG A 39 -14.23 6.10 -20.06
CA ARG A 39 -14.72 5.47 -18.84
C ARG A 39 -13.83 5.86 -17.65
N VAL A 40 -14.46 6.06 -16.48
CA VAL A 40 -13.75 6.27 -15.22
C VAL A 40 -14.00 5.07 -14.31
N TYR A 41 -12.93 4.44 -13.85
CA TYR A 41 -12.93 3.50 -12.74
C TYR A 41 -12.50 4.21 -11.46
N TYR A 42 -13.30 4.06 -10.40
CA TYR A 42 -12.92 4.42 -9.06
C TYR A 42 -12.05 3.31 -8.47
N SER A 43 -10.82 3.64 -8.08
CA SER A 43 -9.93 2.71 -7.38
C SER A 43 -10.29 2.63 -5.90
N LEU A 44 -10.97 1.56 -5.49
CA LEU A 44 -11.53 1.44 -4.13
C LEU A 44 -10.47 1.44 -3.02
N LYS A 45 -9.24 1.02 -3.34
CA LYS A 45 -8.07 1.09 -2.45
C LYS A 45 -7.84 2.48 -1.83
N ALA A 46 -8.29 3.55 -2.50
CA ALA A 46 -8.23 4.90 -1.95
C ALA A 46 -9.16 5.05 -0.74
N ASN A 47 -10.44 4.67 -0.86
CA ASN A 47 -11.38 4.67 0.25
C ASN A 47 -12.60 3.77 -0.05
N PRO A 48 -12.70 2.58 0.54
CA PRO A 48 -13.81 1.67 0.28
C PRO A 48 -15.11 2.04 1.03
N HIS A 49 -15.21 3.23 1.64
CA HIS A 49 -16.39 3.66 2.39
C HIS A 49 -17.67 3.54 1.54
N PRO A 50 -18.68 2.74 1.93
CA PRO A 50 -19.81 2.39 1.08
C PRO A 50 -20.58 3.58 0.50
N GLY A 51 -20.73 4.66 1.27
CA GLY A 51 -21.42 5.84 0.77
C GLY A 51 -20.63 6.67 -0.24
N LEU A 52 -19.29 6.65 -0.20
CA LEU A 52 -18.46 7.29 -1.23
C LEU A 52 -18.49 6.48 -2.53
N VAL A 53 -18.39 5.15 -2.41
CA VAL A 53 -18.50 4.21 -3.53
C VAL A 53 -19.88 4.36 -4.20
N ALA A 54 -20.95 4.39 -3.42
CA ALA A 54 -22.31 4.56 -3.92
C ALA A 54 -22.51 5.91 -4.62
N GLU A 55 -21.89 6.99 -4.11
CA GLU A 55 -21.97 8.31 -4.73
C GLU A 55 -21.27 8.36 -6.08
N LEU A 56 -20.05 7.81 -6.18
CA LEU A 56 -19.32 7.71 -7.44
C LEU A 56 -20.04 6.82 -8.46
N ARG A 57 -20.67 5.72 -8.00
CA ARG A 57 -21.55 4.88 -8.83
C ARG A 57 -22.71 5.66 -9.41
N ARG A 58 -23.42 6.45 -8.59
CA ARG A 58 -24.54 7.30 -9.06
C ARG A 58 -24.07 8.32 -10.08
N GLY A 59 -22.86 8.85 -9.89
CA GLY A 59 -22.19 9.66 -10.89
C GLY A 59 -21.86 8.90 -12.17
N GLY A 60 -21.86 7.56 -12.19
CA GLY A 60 -21.57 6.72 -13.36
C GLY A 60 -20.10 6.30 -13.47
N ALA A 61 -19.31 6.43 -12.40
CA ALA A 61 -18.03 5.77 -12.33
C ALA A 61 -18.25 4.26 -12.14
N ARG A 62 -17.36 3.45 -12.71
CA ARG A 62 -17.27 2.01 -12.42
C ARG A 62 -16.27 1.78 -11.30
N ALA A 63 -16.14 0.56 -10.82
CA ALA A 63 -15.24 0.25 -9.71
C ALA A 63 -14.09 -0.67 -10.17
N GLU A 64 -12.88 -0.30 -9.76
CA GLU A 64 -11.67 -1.11 -9.82
C GLU A 64 -11.40 -1.64 -8.42
N VAL A 65 -11.26 -2.97 -8.32
CA VAL A 65 -11.11 -3.69 -7.06
C VAL A 65 -9.87 -4.59 -7.10
N THR A 66 -9.24 -4.77 -5.94
CA THR A 66 -7.98 -5.52 -5.78
C THR A 66 -8.08 -6.63 -4.74
N SER A 67 -9.20 -6.72 -4.03
CA SER A 67 -9.42 -7.70 -2.97
C SER A 67 -10.90 -8.08 -2.84
N ARG A 68 -11.18 -9.19 -2.15
CA ARG A 68 -12.56 -9.61 -1.80
C ARG A 68 -13.32 -8.54 -1.01
N GLY A 69 -12.65 -7.83 -0.11
CA GLY A 69 -13.26 -6.75 0.68
C GLY A 69 -13.72 -5.60 -0.20
N GLU A 70 -12.90 -5.20 -1.17
CA GLU A 70 -13.26 -4.16 -2.13
C GLU A 70 -14.37 -4.61 -3.09
N LEU A 71 -14.32 -5.87 -3.56
CA LEU A 71 -15.40 -6.45 -4.36
C LEU A 71 -16.72 -6.40 -3.58
N ALA A 72 -16.74 -6.87 -2.33
CA ALA A 72 -17.92 -6.85 -1.49
C ALA A 72 -18.44 -5.41 -1.28
N ALA A 73 -17.55 -4.44 -1.04
CA ALA A 73 -17.92 -3.03 -0.92
C ALA A 73 -18.54 -2.47 -2.20
N ALA A 74 -17.98 -2.78 -3.37
CA ALA A 74 -18.52 -2.36 -4.67
C ALA A 74 -19.91 -2.96 -4.94
N LEU A 75 -20.09 -4.25 -4.67
CA LEU A 75 -21.38 -4.93 -4.85
C LEU A 75 -22.44 -4.41 -3.87
N ALA A 76 -22.08 -4.23 -2.59
CA ALA A 76 -22.97 -3.65 -1.58
C ALA A 76 -23.36 -2.20 -1.92
N ALA A 77 -22.43 -1.45 -2.51
CA ALA A 77 -22.69 -0.13 -3.06
C ALA A 77 -23.50 -0.17 -4.37
N GLY A 78 -23.91 -1.34 -4.87
CA GLY A 78 -24.83 -1.51 -6.00
C GLY A 78 -24.18 -1.53 -7.38
N HIS A 79 -22.86 -1.71 -7.49
CA HIS A 79 -22.22 -1.90 -8.78
C HIS A 79 -22.59 -3.27 -9.39
N PRO A 80 -22.92 -3.34 -10.68
CA PRO A 80 -23.03 -4.62 -11.37
C PRO A 80 -21.65 -5.27 -11.48
N ALA A 81 -21.49 -6.51 -11.03
CA ALA A 81 -20.21 -7.23 -11.08
C ALA A 81 -19.61 -7.27 -12.49
N ALA A 82 -20.43 -7.41 -13.52
CA ALA A 82 -20.01 -7.44 -14.92
C ALA A 82 -19.36 -6.12 -15.41
N GLU A 83 -19.51 -5.02 -14.67
CA GLU A 83 -18.90 -3.73 -15.01
C GLU A 83 -17.62 -3.43 -14.23
N LEU A 84 -17.25 -4.29 -13.28
CA LEU A 84 -16.07 -4.15 -12.44
C LEU A 84 -14.82 -4.67 -13.15
N MET A 85 -13.67 -4.15 -12.73
CA MET A 85 -12.36 -4.66 -13.13
C MET A 85 -11.57 -5.13 -11.89
N TYR A 86 -11.03 -6.35 -11.95
CA TYR A 86 -10.11 -6.85 -10.89
C TYR A 86 -8.68 -6.50 -11.28
N SER A 87 -7.94 -5.86 -10.40
CA SER A 87 -6.51 -5.60 -10.59
C SER A 87 -5.66 -6.17 -9.44
N GLY A 88 -4.35 -6.00 -9.50
CA GLY A 88 -3.43 -6.34 -8.41
C GLY A 88 -2.68 -7.67 -8.63
N PRO A 89 -1.43 -7.78 -8.19
CA PRO A 89 -0.51 -8.88 -8.55
C PRO A 89 -0.75 -10.18 -7.79
N GLY A 90 -1.50 -10.14 -6.68
CA GLY A 90 -1.62 -11.24 -5.73
C GLY A 90 -2.89 -12.08 -5.87
N LYS A 91 -3.55 -12.12 -7.04
CA LYS A 91 -4.84 -12.81 -7.19
C LYS A 91 -4.70 -14.30 -6.88
N VAL A 92 -5.46 -14.77 -5.90
CA VAL A 92 -5.51 -16.20 -5.54
C VAL A 92 -6.81 -16.85 -5.99
N ARG A 93 -6.80 -18.19 -6.10
CA ARG A 93 -7.93 -18.98 -6.62
C ARG A 93 -9.26 -18.65 -5.93
N ALA A 94 -9.28 -18.54 -4.61
CA ALA A 94 -10.49 -18.25 -3.85
C ALA A 94 -11.09 -16.87 -4.18
N GLU A 95 -10.26 -15.86 -4.47
CA GLU A 95 -10.72 -14.53 -4.86
C GLU A 95 -11.27 -14.52 -6.28
N LEU A 96 -10.56 -15.20 -7.20
CA LEU A 96 -11.00 -15.35 -8.59
C LEU A 96 -12.32 -16.10 -8.67
N ASP A 97 -12.47 -17.19 -7.91
CA ASP A 97 -13.72 -17.96 -7.89
C ASP A 97 -14.90 -17.11 -7.42
N GLU A 98 -14.71 -16.32 -6.35
CA GLU A 98 -15.73 -15.41 -5.83
C GLU A 98 -16.09 -14.30 -6.84
N ALA A 99 -15.08 -13.65 -7.43
CA ALA A 99 -15.31 -12.57 -8.40
C ALA A 99 -16.09 -13.08 -9.62
N ILE A 100 -15.70 -14.23 -10.18
CA ILE A 100 -16.35 -14.81 -11.35
C ILE A 100 -17.78 -15.26 -11.02
N SER A 101 -17.97 -15.86 -9.85
CA SER A 101 -19.29 -16.30 -9.34
C SER A 101 -20.24 -15.11 -9.12
N ALA A 102 -19.71 -13.98 -8.65
CA ALA A 102 -20.47 -12.73 -8.53
C ALA A 102 -20.91 -12.14 -9.89
N GLY A 103 -20.37 -12.64 -11.01
CA GLY A 103 -20.70 -12.21 -12.37
C GLY A 103 -19.64 -11.33 -13.02
N MET A 104 -18.47 -11.19 -12.40
CA MET A 104 -17.38 -10.38 -12.94
C MET A 104 -16.66 -11.09 -14.09
N ARG A 105 -16.25 -10.33 -15.10
CA ARG A 105 -15.63 -10.88 -16.31
C ARG A 105 -14.31 -10.22 -16.69
N THR A 106 -14.04 -8.99 -16.25
CA THR A 106 -12.85 -8.24 -16.65
C THR A 106 -11.77 -8.28 -15.57
N PHE A 107 -10.56 -8.71 -15.96
CA PHE A 107 -9.40 -8.83 -15.10
C PHE A 107 -8.19 -8.16 -15.74
N SER A 108 -7.41 -7.43 -14.95
CA SER A 108 -6.09 -6.95 -15.33
C SER A 108 -5.07 -8.01 -14.98
N ALA A 109 -4.60 -8.76 -15.97
CA ALA A 109 -3.58 -9.80 -15.79
C ALA A 109 -2.20 -9.16 -15.57
N GLU A 110 -1.46 -9.68 -14.59
CA GLU A 110 -0.19 -9.08 -14.15
C GLU A 110 1.04 -9.89 -14.61
N SER A 111 0.85 -11.16 -14.96
CA SER A 111 1.89 -12.06 -15.46
C SER A 111 1.26 -13.24 -16.18
N PHE A 112 2.06 -14.08 -16.85
CA PHE A 112 1.55 -15.29 -17.51
C PHE A 112 0.93 -16.27 -16.52
N GLY A 113 1.57 -16.46 -15.35
CA GLY A 113 1.00 -17.30 -14.30
C GLY A 113 -0.30 -16.74 -13.72
N ASP A 114 -0.45 -15.41 -13.67
CA ASP A 114 -1.71 -14.77 -13.29
C ASP A 114 -2.81 -15.00 -14.34
N LEU A 115 -2.47 -14.86 -15.62
CA LEU A 115 -3.36 -15.13 -16.74
C LEU A 115 -3.85 -16.58 -16.74
N GLU A 116 -2.95 -17.54 -16.49
CA GLU A 116 -3.28 -18.97 -16.37
C GLU A 116 -4.25 -19.21 -15.20
N ARG A 117 -3.99 -18.64 -14.01
CA ARG A 117 -4.89 -18.76 -12.84
C ARG A 117 -6.28 -18.19 -13.10
N ILE A 118 -6.37 -17.02 -13.75
CA ILE A 118 -7.65 -16.41 -14.15
C ILE A 118 -8.40 -17.36 -15.09
N GLY A 119 -7.71 -17.92 -16.08
CA GLY A 119 -8.27 -18.88 -17.03
C GLY A 119 -8.79 -20.16 -16.38
N GLU A 120 -8.02 -20.75 -15.47
CA GLU A 120 -8.43 -21.95 -14.73
C GLU A 120 -9.70 -21.72 -13.90
N ALA A 121 -9.80 -20.58 -13.22
CA ALA A 121 -11.00 -20.21 -12.46
C ALA A 121 -12.21 -20.01 -13.39
N ALA A 122 -12.02 -19.36 -14.54
CA ALA A 122 -13.09 -19.15 -15.52
C ALA A 122 -13.59 -20.48 -16.13
N VAL A 123 -12.66 -21.38 -16.52
CA VAL A 123 -13.00 -22.71 -17.04
C VAL A 123 -13.77 -23.52 -16.01
N ALA A 124 -13.35 -23.50 -14.74
CA ALA A 124 -14.02 -24.23 -13.67
C ALA A 124 -15.50 -23.82 -13.48
N GLN A 125 -15.85 -22.60 -13.89
CA GLN A 125 -17.21 -22.06 -13.82
C GLN A 125 -17.93 -22.01 -15.18
N GLY A 126 -17.32 -22.58 -16.23
CA GLY A 126 -17.92 -22.65 -17.56
C GLY A 126 -18.06 -21.28 -18.27
N VAL A 127 -17.20 -20.32 -17.94
CA VAL A 127 -17.21 -18.97 -18.54
C VAL A 127 -15.85 -18.63 -19.15
N THR A 128 -15.78 -17.48 -19.83
CA THR A 128 -14.53 -16.89 -20.32
C THR A 128 -14.29 -15.56 -19.61
N ALA A 129 -13.06 -15.36 -19.14
CA ALA A 129 -12.61 -14.11 -18.55
C ALA A 129 -11.99 -13.20 -19.62
N ASP A 130 -12.38 -11.94 -19.63
CA ASP A 130 -11.77 -10.90 -20.44
C ASP A 130 -10.57 -10.33 -19.69
N CYS A 131 -9.40 -10.41 -20.31
CA CYS A 131 -8.15 -9.98 -19.70
C CYS A 131 -7.58 -8.77 -20.44
N VAL A 132 -7.31 -7.70 -19.71
CA VAL A 132 -6.35 -6.67 -20.16
C VAL A 132 -4.97 -7.04 -19.65
N LEU A 133 -3.94 -6.83 -20.46
CA LEU A 133 -2.54 -7.07 -20.08
C LEU A 133 -2.02 -5.82 -19.38
N ARG A 134 -1.64 -5.92 -18.10
CA ARG A 134 -0.98 -4.79 -17.43
C ARG A 134 0.46 -4.68 -17.90
N ILE A 135 0.85 -3.55 -18.47
CA ILE A 135 2.17 -3.38 -19.08
C ILE A 135 3.12 -2.65 -18.14
N ASN A 136 4.28 -3.25 -17.88
CA ASN A 136 5.42 -2.57 -17.25
C ASN A 136 6.28 -1.91 -18.33
N ALA A 137 5.87 -0.73 -18.80
CA ALA A 137 6.58 0.00 -19.84
C ALA A 137 7.56 1.04 -19.25
N ALA A 138 8.66 1.29 -19.97
CA ALA A 138 9.51 2.45 -19.69
C ALA A 138 8.67 3.74 -19.81
N GLY A 139 8.71 4.60 -18.78
CA GLY A 139 8.00 5.88 -18.76
C GLY A 139 8.57 6.90 -19.73
N ALA A 140 7.89 8.05 -19.86
CA ALA A 140 8.29 9.13 -20.75
C ALA A 140 9.72 9.65 -20.42
N PRO A 141 10.52 9.99 -21.45
CA PRO A 141 11.85 10.58 -21.24
C PRO A 141 11.78 11.91 -20.48
N GLY A 142 12.68 12.12 -19.50
CA GLY A 142 12.93 13.43 -18.89
C GLY A 142 12.04 13.86 -17.71
N GLN A 143 11.09 13.03 -17.26
CA GLN A 143 10.16 13.39 -16.17
C GLN A 143 10.61 12.88 -14.79
N ALA A 144 10.51 13.74 -13.76
CA ALA A 144 10.86 13.45 -12.37
C ALA A 144 9.60 13.16 -11.51
N GLY A 145 9.56 12.00 -10.83
CA GLY A 145 8.46 11.57 -9.95
C GLY A 145 8.61 10.09 -9.54
N LEU A 146 7.79 9.61 -8.59
CA LEU A 146 7.73 8.19 -8.24
C LEU A 146 7.04 7.43 -9.38
N ARG A 147 7.81 6.68 -10.16
CA ARG A 147 7.32 5.86 -11.28
C ARG A 147 6.81 4.52 -10.75
N MET A 148 5.75 4.03 -11.38
CA MET A 148 5.18 2.70 -11.08
C MET A 148 5.52 1.67 -12.16
N THR A 149 6.18 2.08 -13.25
CA THR A 149 6.63 1.23 -14.36
C THR A 149 8.04 1.57 -14.84
N GLY A 150 8.64 0.69 -15.65
CA GLY A 150 9.93 0.91 -16.33
C GLY A 150 11.16 0.47 -15.53
N ALA A 151 10.96 -0.17 -14.39
CA ALA A 151 11.99 -0.81 -13.56
C ALA A 151 11.48 -2.20 -13.13
N PRO A 152 12.35 -3.11 -12.63
CA PRO A 152 11.89 -4.37 -12.05
C PRO A 152 10.82 -4.12 -11.00
N SER A 153 9.66 -4.73 -11.19
CA SER A 153 8.47 -4.51 -10.38
C SER A 153 7.65 -5.79 -10.27
N GLN A 154 6.86 -5.90 -9.21
CA GLN A 154 5.85 -6.93 -9.05
C GLN A 154 4.62 -6.72 -9.95
N PHE A 155 4.53 -5.59 -10.64
CA PHE A 155 3.37 -5.20 -11.43
C PHE A 155 3.62 -5.32 -12.92
N GLY A 156 2.66 -5.93 -13.61
CA GLY A 156 2.60 -6.01 -15.06
C GLY A 156 3.69 -6.85 -15.72
N PHE A 157 3.51 -7.03 -17.02
CA PHE A 157 4.43 -7.75 -17.88
C PHE A 157 5.52 -6.83 -18.39
N ASP A 158 6.76 -7.32 -18.37
CA ASP A 158 7.85 -6.70 -19.12
C ASP A 158 7.64 -6.88 -20.63
N LEU A 159 7.93 -5.83 -21.39
CA LEU A 159 7.76 -5.79 -22.84
C LEU A 159 8.49 -6.93 -23.56
N ASP A 160 9.75 -7.19 -23.18
CA ASP A 160 10.56 -8.24 -23.79
C ASP A 160 10.04 -9.64 -23.45
N GLY A 161 9.46 -9.81 -22.25
CA GLY A 161 8.80 -11.05 -21.85
C GLY A 161 7.54 -11.34 -22.68
N LEU A 162 6.71 -10.32 -22.92
CA LEU A 162 5.53 -10.47 -23.80
C LEU A 162 5.91 -10.90 -25.22
N ARG A 163 6.98 -10.31 -25.76
CA ARG A 163 7.49 -10.63 -27.10
C ARG A 163 8.02 -12.05 -27.17
N GLY A 164 8.84 -12.45 -26.18
CA GLY A 164 9.47 -13.77 -26.13
C GLY A 164 8.47 -14.91 -25.92
N GLU A 165 7.37 -14.66 -25.18
CA GLU A 165 6.44 -15.70 -24.73
C GLU A 165 5.01 -15.51 -25.24
N ARG A 166 4.81 -14.81 -26.36
CA ARG A 166 3.48 -14.49 -26.94
C ARG A 166 2.49 -15.67 -27.03
N ALA A 167 2.99 -16.89 -27.22
CA ALA A 167 2.15 -18.09 -27.29
C ALA A 167 1.38 -18.35 -25.98
N ARG A 168 1.93 -17.93 -24.84
CA ARG A 168 1.29 -18.06 -23.52
C ARG A 168 0.12 -17.10 -23.32
N LEU A 169 -0.06 -16.11 -24.19
CA LEU A 169 -1.25 -15.25 -24.20
C LEU A 169 -2.53 -16.04 -24.58
N LEU A 170 -2.38 -17.20 -25.22
CA LEU A 170 -3.48 -18.12 -25.55
C LEU A 170 -3.85 -19.04 -24.37
N ALA A 171 -3.96 -18.48 -23.17
CA ALA A 171 -4.37 -19.23 -21.99
C ALA A 171 -5.84 -19.68 -22.12
N ARG A 172 -6.12 -20.92 -21.71
CA ARG A 172 -7.48 -21.47 -21.80
C ARG A 172 -8.41 -20.72 -20.84
N GLY A 173 -9.63 -20.42 -21.28
CA GLY A 173 -10.62 -19.73 -20.45
C GLY A 173 -10.45 -18.21 -20.38
N THR A 174 -9.46 -17.65 -21.06
CA THR A 174 -9.28 -16.20 -21.16
C THR A 174 -9.43 -15.71 -22.60
N ARG A 175 -9.79 -14.45 -22.72
CA ARG A 175 -9.75 -13.67 -23.96
C ARG A 175 -8.97 -12.40 -23.67
N ILE A 176 -7.86 -12.18 -24.36
CA ILE A 176 -7.17 -10.90 -24.29
C ILE A 176 -8.04 -9.86 -24.99
N VAL A 177 -8.39 -8.78 -24.29
CA VAL A 177 -9.25 -7.70 -24.81
C VAL A 177 -8.57 -6.35 -24.83
N GLY A 178 -7.32 -6.26 -24.38
CA GLY A 178 -6.55 -5.02 -24.49
C GLY A 178 -5.46 -4.90 -23.44
N MET A 179 -5.20 -3.68 -23.02
CA MET A 179 -4.02 -3.34 -22.21
C MET A 179 -4.37 -2.37 -21.10
N HIS A 180 -3.62 -2.47 -20.01
CA HIS A 180 -3.73 -1.62 -18.85
C HIS A 180 -2.35 -1.03 -18.51
N PHE A 181 -2.30 0.29 -18.34
CA PHE A 181 -1.12 1.02 -17.94
C PHE A 181 -1.40 1.72 -16.61
N PHE A 182 -0.40 1.77 -15.74
CA PHE A 182 -0.45 2.62 -14.55
C PHE A 182 0.91 3.31 -14.40
N PRO A 183 1.23 4.30 -15.25
CA PRO A 183 2.61 4.77 -15.42
C PRO A 183 3.12 5.54 -14.19
N LEU A 184 2.23 6.22 -13.48
CA LEU A 184 2.60 7.11 -12.38
C LEU A 184 1.51 7.23 -11.31
N THR A 185 1.93 7.70 -10.14
CA THR A 185 1.03 8.11 -9.05
C THR A 185 1.31 9.56 -8.67
N ASN A 186 0.24 10.32 -8.40
CA ASN A 186 0.32 11.69 -7.89
C ASN A 186 1.28 12.60 -8.69
N ALA A 187 0.95 12.83 -9.97
CA ALA A 187 1.74 13.64 -10.89
C ALA A 187 2.15 14.98 -10.27
N ARG A 188 3.38 15.40 -10.55
CA ARG A 188 3.89 16.70 -10.10
C ARG A 188 3.12 17.85 -10.74
N ASP A 189 2.83 17.74 -12.03
CA ASP A 189 2.17 18.74 -12.86
C ASP A 189 1.41 18.09 -14.02
N GLU A 190 0.61 18.89 -14.72
CA GLU A 190 -0.21 18.45 -15.86
C GLU A 190 0.65 18.01 -17.06
N GLU A 191 1.80 18.64 -17.28
CA GLU A 191 2.69 18.32 -18.39
C GLU A 191 3.26 16.91 -18.25
N GLY A 192 3.74 16.55 -17.06
CA GLY A 192 4.23 15.21 -16.77
C GLY A 192 3.13 14.15 -16.89
N LEU A 193 1.92 14.42 -16.37
CA LEU A 193 0.78 13.51 -16.53
C LEU A 193 0.44 13.27 -18.00
N ARG A 194 0.37 14.34 -18.80
CA ARG A 194 0.10 14.26 -20.24
C ARG A 194 1.17 13.44 -20.97
N ALA A 195 2.44 13.67 -20.68
CA ALA A 195 3.54 12.99 -21.35
C ALA A 195 3.49 11.46 -21.13
N GLU A 196 3.23 11.03 -19.90
CA GLU A 196 3.15 9.61 -19.54
C GLU A 196 1.90 8.91 -20.11
N LEU A 197 0.74 9.57 -20.08
CA LEU A 197 -0.47 9.03 -20.70
C LEU A 197 -0.33 8.93 -22.22
N ALA A 198 0.26 9.94 -22.86
CA ALA A 198 0.54 9.91 -24.30
C ALA A 198 1.53 8.80 -24.67
N GLN A 199 2.55 8.56 -23.84
CA GLN A 199 3.48 7.45 -24.04
C GLN A 199 2.77 6.10 -23.92
N SER A 200 1.89 5.94 -22.94
CA SER A 200 1.10 4.72 -22.75
C SER A 200 0.21 4.42 -23.97
N VAL A 201 -0.42 5.44 -24.57
CA VAL A 201 -1.19 5.29 -25.82
C VAL A 201 -0.32 4.80 -26.98
N ARG A 202 0.85 5.40 -27.20
CA ARG A 202 1.77 4.99 -28.27
C ARG A 202 2.25 3.55 -28.06
N THR A 203 2.68 3.22 -26.85
CA THR A 203 3.10 1.85 -26.51
C THR A 203 1.97 0.83 -26.68
N ALA A 204 0.72 1.20 -26.36
CA ALA A 204 -0.43 0.32 -26.59
C ALA A 204 -0.66 0.05 -28.09
N ALA A 205 -0.56 1.08 -28.94
CA ALA A 205 -0.72 0.92 -30.38
C ALA A 205 0.40 0.07 -30.99
N GLU A 206 1.65 0.31 -30.58
CA GLU A 206 2.81 -0.50 -31.00
C GLU A 206 2.64 -1.98 -30.63
N LEU A 207 2.28 -2.27 -29.37
CA LEU A 207 2.09 -3.64 -28.90
C LEU A 207 0.90 -4.33 -29.54
N ARG A 208 -0.18 -3.60 -29.85
CA ARG A 208 -1.35 -4.14 -30.57
C ARG A 208 -0.89 -4.67 -31.93
N ASP A 209 -0.14 -3.87 -32.66
CA ASP A 209 0.33 -4.21 -34.00
C ASP A 209 1.39 -5.32 -33.98
N GLU A 210 2.28 -5.30 -32.99
CA GLU A 210 3.36 -6.29 -32.84
C GLU A 210 2.85 -7.66 -32.38
N LEU A 211 1.95 -7.69 -31.38
CA LEU A 211 1.45 -8.95 -30.79
C LEU A 211 0.22 -9.48 -31.53
N GLY A 212 -0.46 -8.66 -32.34
CA GLY A 212 -1.70 -9.02 -33.02
C GLY A 212 -2.86 -9.26 -32.05
N VAL A 213 -2.83 -8.63 -30.87
CA VAL A 213 -3.90 -8.74 -29.87
C VAL A 213 -4.96 -7.66 -30.12
N PRO A 214 -6.25 -7.98 -29.96
CA PRO A 214 -7.30 -6.97 -30.07
C PRO A 214 -7.17 -5.95 -28.93
N LEU A 215 -7.49 -4.70 -29.22
CA LEU A 215 -7.51 -3.61 -28.26
C LEU A 215 -8.95 -3.09 -28.18
N HIS A 216 -9.79 -3.77 -27.41
CA HIS A 216 -11.17 -3.40 -27.10
C HIS A 216 -11.25 -2.48 -25.87
N LEU A 217 -10.34 -2.67 -24.91
CA LEU A 217 -10.22 -1.84 -23.70
C LEU A 217 -8.77 -1.39 -23.53
N LEU A 218 -8.55 -0.09 -23.58
CA LEU A 218 -7.31 0.54 -23.18
C LEU A 218 -7.52 1.28 -21.87
N ASP A 219 -7.03 0.71 -20.77
CA ASP A 219 -7.00 1.40 -19.48
C ASP A 219 -5.66 2.12 -19.34
N LEU A 220 -5.70 3.45 -19.24
CA LEU A 220 -4.52 4.29 -19.08
C LEU A 220 -4.17 4.55 -17.61
N GLY A 221 -4.92 3.96 -16.69
CA GLY A 221 -4.70 4.04 -15.26
C GLY A 221 -4.90 5.45 -14.73
N GLY A 222 -4.16 5.77 -13.68
CA GLY A 222 -4.31 7.03 -12.94
C GLY A 222 -3.10 7.95 -13.04
N GLY A 223 -2.74 8.52 -11.90
CA GLY A 223 -1.69 9.53 -11.80
C GLY A 223 -2.21 10.94 -11.48
N PHE A 224 -3.53 11.13 -11.47
CA PHE A 224 -4.16 12.38 -11.03
C PHE A 224 -3.78 12.69 -9.58
N ALA A 225 -3.28 13.91 -9.37
CA ALA A 225 -2.72 14.33 -8.11
C ALA A 225 -3.77 14.94 -7.19
N ALA A 226 -3.58 14.82 -5.89
CA ALA A 226 -4.34 15.58 -4.92
C ALA A 226 -3.45 15.89 -3.71
N PRO A 227 -3.67 17.01 -3.01
CA PRO A 227 -3.06 17.23 -1.71
C PRO A 227 -3.39 16.07 -0.76
N TYR A 228 -2.48 15.79 0.18
CA TYR A 228 -2.69 14.74 1.19
C TYR A 228 -2.27 15.24 2.56
N ALA A 229 -3.21 15.28 3.51
CA ALA A 229 -2.96 15.72 4.88
C ALA A 229 -2.29 17.11 4.99
N THR A 230 -2.53 17.99 4.02
CA THR A 230 -2.05 19.37 3.96
C THR A 230 -3.11 20.26 3.31
N PRO A 231 -3.18 21.55 3.64
CA PRO A 231 -4.05 22.49 2.93
C PRO A 231 -3.72 22.56 1.43
N GLY A 232 -4.72 22.90 0.62
CA GLY A 232 -4.58 23.01 -0.84
C GLY A 232 -5.80 22.45 -1.57
N GLU A 233 -5.87 22.76 -2.86
CA GLU A 233 -6.93 22.30 -3.76
C GLU A 233 -6.40 21.26 -4.75
N ARG A 234 -7.30 20.47 -5.33
CA ARG A 234 -6.96 19.54 -6.42
C ARG A 234 -6.48 20.33 -7.66
N PRO A 235 -5.48 19.83 -8.40
CA PRO A 235 -5.12 20.42 -9.69
C PRO A 235 -6.28 20.38 -10.69
N VAL A 236 -6.34 21.40 -11.55
CA VAL A 236 -7.25 21.47 -12.69
C VAL A 236 -6.45 21.20 -13.96
N TYR A 237 -6.85 20.18 -14.71
CA TYR A 237 -6.17 19.73 -15.93
C TYR A 237 -6.84 20.34 -17.16
N ARG A 238 -6.34 21.49 -17.63
CA ARG A 238 -7.01 22.28 -18.69
C ARG A 238 -6.69 21.80 -20.10
N GLU A 239 -5.50 21.28 -20.31
CA GLU A 239 -4.96 20.91 -21.62
C GLU A 239 -5.06 19.41 -21.88
N LEU A 240 -5.21 18.60 -20.82
CA LEU A 240 -5.17 17.15 -20.87
C LEU A 240 -6.13 16.56 -21.92
N ARG A 241 -7.40 17.00 -21.92
CA ARG A 241 -8.43 16.51 -22.85
C ARG A 241 -7.97 16.65 -24.30
N THR A 242 -7.63 17.87 -24.71
CA THR A 242 -7.32 18.20 -26.10
C THR A 242 -6.05 17.49 -26.53
N ALA A 243 -5.01 17.54 -25.69
CA ALA A 243 -3.72 16.97 -26.04
C ALA A 243 -3.77 15.44 -26.12
N LEU A 244 -4.43 14.77 -25.16
CA LEU A 244 -4.55 13.31 -25.17
C LEU A 244 -5.47 12.82 -26.28
N ALA A 245 -6.56 13.56 -26.58
CA ALA A 245 -7.43 13.24 -27.72
C ALA A 245 -6.66 13.25 -29.05
N ALA A 246 -5.75 14.21 -29.26
CA ALA A 246 -4.94 14.25 -30.48
C ALA A 246 -4.03 13.01 -30.61
N VAL A 247 -3.43 12.55 -29.51
CA VAL A 247 -2.60 11.33 -29.50
C VAL A 247 -3.46 10.08 -29.75
N LEU A 248 -4.66 10.02 -29.17
CA LEU A 248 -5.61 8.93 -29.42
C LEU A 248 -6.10 8.92 -30.88
N ASP A 249 -6.38 10.09 -31.47
CA ASP A 249 -6.79 10.22 -32.88
C ASP A 249 -5.71 9.72 -33.84
N GLU A 250 -4.45 10.01 -33.54
CA GLU A 250 -3.30 9.58 -34.34
C GLU A 250 -3.07 8.06 -34.26
N ASN A 251 -3.19 7.47 -33.07
CA ASN A 251 -2.75 6.09 -32.82
C ASN A 251 -3.91 5.07 -32.82
N LEU A 252 -5.13 5.50 -32.49
CA LEU A 252 -6.30 4.65 -32.21
C LEU A 252 -7.60 5.22 -32.82
N PRO A 253 -7.68 5.53 -34.12
CA PRO A 253 -8.73 6.40 -34.70
C PRO A 253 -10.20 5.97 -34.46
N GLY A 254 -10.49 4.72 -34.11
CA GLY A 254 -11.84 4.23 -33.77
C GLY A 254 -12.31 4.57 -32.35
N TRP A 255 -11.43 5.09 -31.48
CA TRP A 255 -11.75 5.31 -30.05
C TRP A 255 -12.96 6.24 -29.84
N ARG A 256 -13.19 7.17 -30.76
CA ARG A 256 -14.34 8.10 -30.74
C ARG A 256 -15.68 7.40 -30.97
N ASP A 257 -15.65 6.30 -31.71
CA ASP A 257 -16.82 5.43 -31.96
C ASP A 257 -17.00 4.41 -30.82
N GLY A 258 -16.11 4.44 -29.81
CA GLY A 258 -16.14 3.57 -28.64
C GLY A 258 -15.24 2.34 -28.73
N GLU A 259 -14.35 2.25 -29.73
CA GLU A 259 -13.52 1.07 -29.99
C GLU A 259 -12.08 1.46 -30.38
N PRO A 260 -11.08 1.35 -29.48
CA PRO A 260 -11.19 0.86 -28.10
C PRO A 260 -12.03 1.76 -27.19
N VAL A 261 -12.62 1.14 -26.17
CA VAL A 261 -13.03 1.85 -24.96
C VAL A 261 -11.76 2.35 -24.26
N VAL A 262 -11.63 3.67 -24.14
CA VAL A 262 -10.56 4.30 -23.36
C VAL A 262 -11.05 4.47 -21.92
N ALA A 263 -10.27 3.98 -20.97
CA ALA A 263 -10.56 4.06 -19.54
C ALA A 263 -9.43 4.73 -18.76
N PHE A 264 -9.81 5.30 -17.62
CA PHE A 264 -8.90 5.90 -16.65
C PHE A 264 -9.29 5.44 -15.25
N GLU A 265 -8.30 5.27 -14.39
CA GLU A 265 -8.48 4.94 -12.99
C GLU A 265 -8.18 6.16 -12.12
N SER A 266 -9.03 6.42 -11.12
CA SER A 266 -8.69 7.41 -10.12
C SER A 266 -9.34 7.11 -8.78
N GLY A 267 -8.53 6.99 -7.74
CA GLY A 267 -9.00 6.97 -6.36
C GLY A 267 -8.77 8.30 -5.68
N ARG A 268 -7.49 8.70 -5.58
CA ARG A 268 -7.05 9.89 -4.84
C ARG A 268 -7.72 11.18 -5.28
N TYR A 269 -7.80 11.44 -6.58
CA TYR A 269 -8.41 12.67 -7.08
C TYR A 269 -9.90 12.75 -6.78
N LEU A 270 -10.60 11.61 -6.78
CA LEU A 270 -12.06 11.57 -6.63
C LEU A 270 -12.53 11.76 -5.19
N VAL A 271 -11.74 11.32 -4.20
CA VAL A 271 -12.17 11.37 -2.80
C VAL A 271 -11.19 12.09 -1.88
N GLY A 272 -9.96 12.39 -2.31
CA GLY A 272 -8.91 12.92 -1.45
C GLY A 272 -9.29 14.19 -0.71
N ASP A 273 -9.80 15.19 -1.43
CA ASP A 273 -10.18 16.50 -0.88
C ASP A 273 -11.59 16.52 -0.24
N SER A 274 -12.34 15.42 -0.34
CA SER A 274 -13.64 15.29 0.32
C SER A 274 -13.51 15.07 1.83
N GLY A 275 -12.38 14.52 2.29
CA GLY A 275 -12.20 14.05 3.66
C GLY A 275 -11.30 14.92 4.50
N ARG A 276 -11.69 15.09 5.76
CA ARG A 276 -10.88 15.70 6.83
C ARG A 276 -10.93 14.86 8.10
N LEU A 277 -9.84 14.86 8.86
CA LEU A 277 -9.77 14.24 10.19
C LEU A 277 -9.75 15.34 11.25
N VAL A 278 -10.71 15.30 12.16
CA VAL A 278 -10.78 16.13 13.36
C VAL A 278 -10.25 15.32 14.54
N THR A 279 -9.33 15.89 15.30
CA THR A 279 -8.66 15.25 16.46
C THR A 279 -8.53 16.26 17.60
N ALA A 280 -8.57 15.77 18.84
CA ALA A 280 -8.40 16.60 20.02
C ALA A 280 -6.97 16.51 20.55
N VAL A 281 -6.45 17.63 21.05
CA VAL A 281 -5.22 17.68 21.83
C VAL A 281 -5.53 17.17 23.24
N THR A 282 -4.96 16.04 23.61
CA THR A 282 -5.13 15.44 24.94
C THR A 282 -4.19 16.06 25.96
N ASP A 283 -2.96 16.36 25.58
CA ASP A 283 -1.94 16.94 26.48
C ASP A 283 -0.97 17.83 25.71
N VAL A 284 -0.39 18.81 26.39
CA VAL A 284 0.69 19.65 25.87
C VAL A 284 1.82 19.66 26.89
N LYS A 285 3.01 19.24 26.46
CA LYS A 285 4.15 19.11 27.36
C LYS A 285 5.46 19.58 26.76
N HIS A 286 6.33 20.07 27.62
CA HIS A 286 7.71 20.36 27.31
C HIS A 286 8.60 19.17 27.70
N SER A 287 9.42 18.68 26.78
CA SER A 287 10.37 17.59 27.03
C SER A 287 11.70 17.85 26.35
N ARG A 288 12.76 18.00 27.16
CA ARG A 288 14.15 18.16 26.71
C ARG A 288 14.32 19.24 25.63
N GLY A 289 13.72 20.42 25.83
CA GLY A 289 13.85 21.54 24.90
C GLY A 289 12.91 21.47 23.68
N LYS A 290 11.93 20.55 23.67
CA LYS A 290 10.93 20.44 22.60
C LYS A 290 9.53 20.39 23.17
N ASP A 291 8.61 21.08 22.51
CA ASP A 291 7.19 21.03 22.84
C ASP A 291 6.48 19.94 22.05
N TYR A 292 5.59 19.23 22.73
CA TYR A 292 4.75 18.18 22.17
C TYR A 292 3.29 18.49 22.46
N ALA A 293 2.45 18.40 21.44
CA ALA A 293 1.00 18.26 21.58
C ALA A 293 0.66 16.79 21.31
N VAL A 294 0.13 16.11 22.32
CA VAL A 294 -0.30 14.72 22.23
C VAL A 294 -1.76 14.72 21.78
N LEU A 295 -2.06 14.01 20.70
CA LEU A 295 -3.37 13.95 20.09
C LEU A 295 -4.10 12.66 20.48
N ASP A 296 -5.42 12.65 20.40
CA ASP A 296 -6.24 11.42 20.51
C ASP A 296 -6.22 10.57 19.23
N SER A 297 -5.41 10.97 18.25
CA SER A 297 -5.19 10.32 16.97
C SER A 297 -3.70 10.24 16.64
N GLY A 298 -3.28 9.20 15.95
CA GLY A 298 -1.89 8.98 15.56
C GLY A 298 -1.79 8.23 14.24
N ILE A 299 -0.66 7.57 14.00
CA ILE A 299 -0.43 6.74 12.80
C ILE A 299 -1.39 5.53 12.70
N ASN A 300 -2.10 5.20 13.79
CA ASN A 300 -3.18 4.23 13.80
C ASN A 300 -4.43 4.71 13.06
N HIS A 301 -4.64 6.02 12.92
CA HIS A 301 -5.82 6.61 12.26
C HIS A 301 -5.48 7.55 11.10
N LEU A 302 -4.25 8.04 11.05
CA LEU A 302 -3.66 8.78 9.93
C LEU A 302 -2.23 8.28 9.67
N GLY A 303 -2.12 6.98 9.42
CA GLY A 303 -0.86 6.33 9.06
C GLY A 303 -0.44 6.62 7.63
N GLY A 304 -1.41 6.81 6.73
CA GLY A 304 -1.13 7.02 5.31
C GLY A 304 -0.23 5.94 4.72
N LEU A 305 0.96 6.36 4.30
CA LEU A 305 1.99 5.47 3.74
C LEU A 305 3.07 5.10 4.76
N SER A 306 2.77 5.09 6.07
CA SER A 306 3.74 4.73 7.11
C SER A 306 4.35 3.34 6.91
N GLY A 307 3.62 2.40 6.29
CA GLY A 307 4.13 1.11 5.82
C GLY A 307 5.17 1.18 4.70
N LEU A 308 5.34 2.32 4.04
CA LEU A 308 6.39 2.61 3.04
C LEU A 308 7.63 3.29 3.67
N GLY A 309 7.75 3.31 5.00
CA GLY A 309 8.94 3.78 5.70
C GLY A 309 9.09 5.30 5.83
N ARG A 310 8.12 6.10 5.34
CA ARG A 310 8.10 7.56 5.54
C ARG A 310 6.67 8.09 5.66
N LEU A 311 6.42 8.89 6.69
CA LEU A 311 5.26 9.78 6.73
C LEU A 311 5.57 11.03 5.90
N LEU A 312 4.63 11.41 5.02
CA LEU A 312 4.67 12.70 4.33
C LEU A 312 4.59 13.83 5.36
N PRO A 313 5.10 15.04 5.08
CA PRO A 313 4.96 16.18 5.99
C PRO A 313 3.47 16.52 6.13
N LEU A 314 2.84 16.10 7.22
CA LEU A 314 1.43 16.36 7.51
C LEU A 314 1.30 17.74 8.17
N SER A 315 0.23 18.46 7.81
CA SER A 315 -0.08 19.78 8.36
C SER A 315 -1.50 19.79 8.88
N ALA A 316 -1.61 20.04 10.19
CA ALA A 316 -2.88 20.32 10.84
C ALA A 316 -3.16 21.83 10.87
N GLN A 317 -4.43 22.19 11.02
CA GLN A 317 -4.89 23.54 11.29
C GLN A 317 -5.81 23.55 12.52
N PRO A 318 -5.85 24.62 13.32
CA PRO A 318 -6.88 24.77 14.35
C PRO A 318 -8.26 24.76 13.70
N LEU A 319 -9.22 24.04 14.30
CA LEU A 319 -10.58 23.97 13.75
C LEU A 319 -11.26 25.35 13.71
N GLU A 320 -11.04 26.14 14.75
CA GLU A 320 -11.46 27.54 14.81
C GLU A 320 -10.24 28.39 15.18
N PRO A 321 -9.88 29.40 14.38
CA PRO A 321 -8.97 30.44 14.85
C PRO A 321 -9.73 31.28 15.88
N GLY A 322 -9.65 30.91 17.16
CA GLY A 322 -10.28 31.70 18.22
C GLY A 322 -9.82 33.16 18.23
N PRO A 323 -10.63 34.13 18.70
CA PRO A 323 -10.31 35.56 18.68
C PRO A 323 -9.03 35.93 19.48
N GLU A 324 -8.61 35.09 20.42
CA GLU A 324 -7.34 35.25 21.16
C GLU A 324 -6.08 34.88 20.33
N HIS A 325 -6.25 34.27 19.15
CA HIS A 325 -5.16 33.98 18.21
C HIS A 325 -4.85 35.15 17.26
N ALA A 326 -5.60 36.26 17.37
CA ALA A 326 -5.46 37.44 16.52
C ALA A 326 -4.59 38.55 17.15
N VAL A 327 -3.79 38.25 18.19
CA VAL A 327 -2.97 39.25 18.89
C VAL A 327 -1.51 38.85 18.77
N ASP A 328 -0.72 39.71 18.11
CA ASP A 328 0.75 39.73 18.02
C ASP A 328 1.45 38.48 18.59
N ALA A 329 1.65 37.45 17.75
CA ALA A 329 2.31 36.20 18.13
C ALA A 329 3.73 36.48 18.65
N PRO A 330 4.03 36.24 19.95
CA PRO A 330 5.39 36.33 20.44
C PRO A 330 6.12 35.03 20.08
N ASP A 331 7.15 35.17 19.25
CA ASP A 331 8.21 34.22 18.85
C ASP A 331 7.84 32.79 18.40
N GLU A 332 8.47 32.40 17.30
CA GLU A 332 8.21 31.21 16.49
C GLU A 332 8.53 29.88 17.22
N GLY A 333 7.56 29.31 17.96
CA GLY A 333 7.65 27.95 18.49
C GLY A 333 7.08 26.91 17.52
N SER A 334 7.87 25.91 17.11
CA SER A 334 7.34 24.72 16.41
C SER A 334 6.97 23.64 17.42
N VAL A 335 5.76 23.08 17.32
CA VAL A 335 5.32 21.97 18.19
C VAL A 335 5.37 20.64 17.45
N THR A 336 5.76 19.57 18.14
CA THR A 336 5.62 18.20 17.62
C THR A 336 4.22 17.68 17.90
N LEU A 337 3.47 17.30 16.86
CA LEU A 337 2.20 16.59 16.95
C LEU A 337 2.48 15.09 17.07
N ALA A 338 2.30 14.54 18.26
CA ALA A 338 2.45 13.11 18.56
C ALA A 338 1.09 12.47 18.79
N GLY A 339 0.94 11.19 18.43
CA GLY A 339 -0.27 10.44 18.71
C GLY A 339 -0.25 9.73 20.08
N PRO A 340 -1.28 8.92 20.37
CA PRO A 340 -1.48 8.28 21.67
C PRO A 340 -0.75 6.94 21.83
N LEU A 341 -0.08 6.43 20.79
CA LEU A 341 0.47 5.07 20.80
C LEU A 341 1.77 4.99 21.61
N CYS A 342 2.01 3.82 22.22
CA CYS A 342 3.21 3.56 23.02
C CYS A 342 4.44 3.24 22.13
N THR A 343 4.69 4.07 21.12
CA THR A 343 5.85 3.97 20.23
C THR A 343 6.39 5.36 19.89
N PRO A 344 7.72 5.57 19.90
CA PRO A 344 8.30 6.86 19.49
C PRO A 344 8.07 7.18 18.00
N ALA A 345 7.62 6.22 17.21
CA ALA A 345 7.26 6.41 15.80
C ALA A 345 5.91 7.12 15.60
N ASP A 346 5.09 7.25 16.66
CA ASP A 346 3.77 7.86 16.57
C ASP A 346 3.83 9.39 16.59
N VAL A 347 4.34 9.94 15.49
CA VAL A 347 4.52 11.38 15.29
C VAL A 347 3.96 11.75 13.92
N LEU A 348 2.90 12.56 13.91
CA LEU A 348 2.24 13.03 12.70
C LEU A 348 2.96 14.25 12.09
N ALA A 349 3.49 15.15 12.91
CA ALA A 349 4.26 16.31 12.46
C ALA A 349 5.34 16.69 13.49
N ARG A 350 6.58 16.93 13.05
CA ARG A 350 7.70 17.24 13.98
C ARG A 350 7.89 18.72 14.29
N ALA A 351 7.41 19.60 13.42
CA ALA A 351 7.63 21.03 13.51
C ALA A 351 6.40 21.79 13.00
N ALA A 352 5.23 21.46 13.56
CA ALA A 352 3.99 22.15 13.22
C ALA A 352 4.04 23.59 13.73
N ARG A 353 3.75 24.54 12.84
CA ARG A 353 3.61 25.96 13.19
C ARG A 353 2.14 26.22 13.51
N LEU A 354 1.79 26.14 14.80
CA LEU A 354 0.43 26.33 15.29
C LEU A 354 0.44 27.42 16.37
N PRO A 355 -0.59 28.29 16.43
CA PRO A 355 -0.65 29.33 17.43
C PRO A 355 -1.04 28.73 18.79
N GLY A 356 -0.11 28.74 19.76
CA GLY A 356 -0.40 28.53 21.18
C GLY A 356 -1.30 27.35 21.57
N VAL A 357 -1.03 26.15 21.04
CA VAL A 357 -1.84 24.92 21.24
C VAL A 357 -2.03 24.57 22.72
N ARG A 358 -3.25 24.22 23.12
CA ARG A 358 -3.65 23.82 24.48
C ARG A 358 -4.35 22.46 24.49
N SER A 359 -4.36 21.81 25.65
CA SER A 359 -5.20 20.62 25.86
C SER A 359 -6.68 20.97 25.69
N GLY A 360 -7.43 20.13 24.98
CA GLY A 360 -8.82 20.35 24.60
C GLY A 360 -9.00 21.02 23.23
N ASP A 361 -7.95 21.59 22.63
CA ASP A 361 -8.05 22.19 21.30
C ASP A 361 -8.35 21.13 20.24
N LEU A 362 -9.16 21.50 19.24
CA LEU A 362 -9.45 20.67 18.09
C LEU A 362 -8.55 21.06 16.91
N LEU A 363 -7.88 20.07 16.34
CA LEU A 363 -7.07 20.21 15.14
C LEU A 363 -7.72 19.44 13.98
N VAL A 364 -7.53 19.96 12.78
CA VAL A 364 -8.03 19.37 11.53
C VAL A 364 -6.87 19.07 10.59
N PHE A 365 -6.82 17.83 10.11
CA PHE A 365 -6.00 17.44 8.97
C PHE A 365 -6.89 17.39 7.71
N PRO A 366 -6.74 18.32 6.77
CA PRO A 366 -7.54 18.34 5.54
C PRO A 366 -7.01 17.33 4.51
N ASN A 367 -7.80 17.06 3.47
CA ASN A 367 -7.39 16.27 2.31
C ASN A 367 -6.93 14.84 2.67
N VAL A 368 -7.68 14.17 3.53
CA VAL A 368 -7.42 12.78 4.00
C VAL A 368 -8.52 11.81 3.60
N GLY A 369 -9.34 12.18 2.61
CA GLY A 369 -10.42 11.33 2.10
C GLY A 369 -9.93 10.10 1.34
N ALA A 370 -8.69 10.11 0.85
CA ALA A 370 -8.02 8.98 0.20
C ALA A 370 -6.83 8.52 1.03
N TYR A 371 -6.73 7.23 1.32
CA TYR A 371 -5.65 6.60 2.08
C TYR A 371 -5.43 7.16 3.50
N GLY A 372 -6.38 7.93 4.03
CA GLY A 372 -6.36 8.35 5.44
C GLY A 372 -6.60 7.14 6.32
N LEU A 373 -7.86 6.86 6.64
CA LEU A 373 -8.21 5.74 7.52
C LEU A 373 -7.86 4.38 6.92
N SER A 374 -8.12 4.18 5.61
CA SER A 374 -7.98 2.90 4.91
C SER A 374 -6.56 2.35 4.84
N ALA A 375 -5.53 3.22 4.96
CA ALA A 375 -4.13 2.83 4.96
C ALA A 375 -3.46 3.03 6.35
N SER A 376 -4.25 3.04 7.43
CA SER A 376 -3.77 3.25 8.79
C SER A 376 -3.68 1.97 9.63
N LEU A 377 -2.93 2.02 10.74
CA LEU A 377 -2.69 0.87 11.62
C LEU A 377 -3.86 0.61 12.59
N LEU A 378 -5.07 0.39 12.08
CA LEU A 378 -6.32 0.29 12.88
C LEU A 378 -6.29 -0.80 13.96
N GLY A 379 -5.56 -1.90 13.73
CA GLY A 379 -5.43 -3.00 14.69
C GLY A 379 -4.35 -2.81 15.74
N PHE A 380 -3.50 -1.78 15.60
CA PHE A 380 -2.35 -1.61 16.48
C PHE A 380 -2.77 -1.07 17.85
N LEU A 381 -2.38 -1.80 18.90
CA LEU A 381 -2.73 -1.52 20.31
C LEU A 381 -4.24 -1.50 20.63
N GLY A 382 -5.11 -1.90 19.69
CA GLY A 382 -6.54 -2.10 19.94
C GLY A 382 -7.35 -0.82 20.22
N HIS A 383 -6.88 0.34 19.76
CA HIS A 383 -7.67 1.58 19.84
C HIS A 383 -8.91 1.48 18.93
N PRO A 384 -10.06 2.07 19.33
CA PRO A 384 -11.24 2.12 18.46
C PRO A 384 -10.94 2.98 17.23
N ALA A 385 -11.45 2.57 16.07
CA ALA A 385 -11.38 3.40 14.88
C ALA A 385 -12.15 4.72 15.09
N PRO A 386 -11.77 5.80 14.39
CA PRO A 386 -12.53 7.05 14.35
C PRO A 386 -13.97 6.80 13.90
N ALA A 387 -14.89 7.68 14.32
CA ALA A 387 -16.16 7.77 13.61
C ALA A 387 -15.92 8.31 12.18
N GLU A 388 -16.70 7.85 11.22
CA GLU A 388 -16.74 8.33 9.84
C GLU A 388 -18.13 8.91 9.58
N VAL A 389 -18.20 10.20 9.25
CA VAL A 389 -19.45 10.91 9.00
C VAL A 389 -19.50 11.40 7.57
N LEU A 390 -20.55 11.02 6.84
CA LEU A 390 -20.87 11.59 5.55
C LEU A 390 -21.75 12.82 5.71
N VAL A 391 -21.39 13.90 5.04
CA VAL A 391 -22.20 15.11 4.95
C VAL A 391 -22.54 15.44 3.49
N ASP A 392 -23.72 16.02 3.30
CA ASP A 392 -24.17 16.58 2.01
C ASP A 392 -24.91 17.89 2.28
N GLY A 393 -24.47 18.99 1.68
CA GLY A 393 -25.04 20.32 1.96
C GLY A 393 -25.00 20.73 3.45
N GLY A 394 -24.06 20.16 4.22
CA GLY A 394 -23.94 20.35 5.66
C GLY A 394 -24.97 19.58 6.51
N GLU A 395 -25.73 18.67 5.92
CA GLU A 395 -26.57 17.68 6.63
C GLU A 395 -25.81 16.36 6.79
N THR A 396 -26.00 15.68 7.92
CA THR A 396 -25.42 14.34 8.13
C THR A 396 -26.24 13.30 7.37
N VAL A 397 -25.60 12.61 6.42
CA VAL A 397 -26.20 11.52 5.64
C VAL A 397 -26.04 10.18 6.35
N SER A 398 -24.84 9.91 6.89
CA SER A 398 -24.57 8.70 7.67
C SER A 398 -23.44 8.93 8.65
N ALA A 399 -23.42 8.14 9.74
CA ALA A 399 -22.33 8.08 10.69
C ALA A 399 -22.04 6.61 11.02
N THR A 400 -20.82 6.16 10.77
CA THR A 400 -20.39 4.77 10.97
C THR A 400 -19.05 4.71 11.71
N ARG A 401 -18.68 3.54 12.22
CA ARG A 401 -17.37 3.29 12.82
C ARG A 401 -16.94 1.88 12.47
N LEU A 402 -15.70 1.73 12.00
CA LEU A 402 -15.11 0.42 11.78
C LEU A 402 -14.88 -0.31 13.11
N ALA A 403 -15.11 -1.62 13.10
CA ALA A 403 -14.85 -2.49 14.24
C ALA A 403 -14.08 -3.72 13.77
N LEU A 404 -13.00 -4.07 14.49
CA LEU A 404 -12.27 -5.31 14.26
C LEU A 404 -12.89 -6.41 15.12
N THR A 405 -13.46 -7.43 14.47
CA THR A 405 -14.08 -8.58 15.12
C THR A 405 -13.21 -9.83 14.93
N ARG A 406 -13.13 -10.67 15.96
CA ARG A 406 -12.49 -11.99 15.86
C ARG A 406 -13.55 -13.03 15.50
N HIS A 407 -13.25 -13.85 14.50
CA HIS A 407 -14.07 -14.99 14.13
C HIS A 407 -13.33 -16.27 14.50
N ALA A 408 -14.04 -17.21 15.12
CA ALA A 408 -13.48 -18.52 15.40
C ALA A 408 -13.19 -19.23 14.06
N VAL A 409 -12.01 -19.84 13.98
CA VAL A 409 -11.64 -20.79 12.93
C VAL A 409 -11.48 -22.15 13.59
N GLU A 410 -11.98 -23.20 12.94
CA GLU A 410 -11.89 -24.55 13.49
C GLU A 410 -10.41 -24.91 13.72
N PRO A 411 -10.03 -25.30 14.95
CA PRO A 411 -8.68 -25.72 15.21
C PRO A 411 -8.36 -26.98 14.40
N PHE A 412 -7.13 -27.09 13.91
CA PHE A 412 -6.68 -28.33 13.31
C PHE A 412 -6.58 -29.42 14.39
N ASP A 413 -7.49 -30.39 14.35
CA ASP A 413 -7.55 -31.49 15.34
C ASP A 413 -6.47 -32.57 15.16
N GLY A 414 -5.55 -32.41 14.20
CA GLY A 414 -4.65 -33.48 13.76
C GLY A 414 -3.36 -33.71 14.55
N LEU A 415 -3.12 -33.05 15.69
CA LEU A 415 -1.88 -33.25 16.49
C LEU A 415 -2.12 -33.29 18.01
N ARG A 416 -3.21 -33.92 18.47
CA ARG A 416 -3.34 -34.36 19.87
C ARG A 416 -2.98 -35.84 20.08
N ALA A 417 -2.11 -36.39 19.23
CA ALA A 417 -1.55 -37.72 19.42
C ALA A 417 -0.11 -37.62 19.97
N LYS A 418 -0.01 -37.67 21.30
CA LYS A 418 1.10 -38.28 22.07
C LYS A 418 2.55 -37.90 21.71
N ASP A 419 2.94 -36.65 21.91
CA ASP A 419 4.35 -36.29 22.21
C ASP A 419 4.40 -34.96 22.97
N ALA A 420 3.64 -34.86 24.06
CA ALA A 420 3.91 -33.83 25.06
C ALA A 420 5.13 -34.29 25.86
N ASN A 421 6.34 -34.02 25.35
CA ASN A 421 7.53 -34.12 26.16
C ASN A 421 7.51 -32.91 27.11
N PRO A 422 7.29 -33.09 28.43
CA PRO A 422 7.24 -31.97 29.36
C PRO A 422 8.58 -31.24 29.30
N MET A 423 8.51 -29.92 29.18
CA MET A 423 9.67 -29.02 29.11
C MET A 423 10.32 -28.88 30.49
N THR A 424 10.77 -29.99 31.05
CA THR A 424 11.56 -30.12 32.27
C THR A 424 12.17 -31.51 32.28
N GLU A 425 13.36 -31.66 31.70
CA GLU A 425 14.41 -32.51 32.27
C GLU A 425 15.73 -32.24 31.56
N THR A 426 16.70 -31.81 32.35
CA THR A 426 18.09 -31.59 31.97
C THR A 426 18.74 -32.95 31.73
N THR A 427 18.78 -33.42 30.48
CA THR A 427 19.76 -34.45 30.10
C THR A 427 21.07 -33.76 29.74
N ALA A 428 21.98 -33.78 30.71
CA ALA A 428 23.41 -33.62 30.49
C ALA A 428 23.90 -34.76 29.58
N ALA A 429 23.75 -34.59 28.27
CA ALA A 429 24.46 -35.40 27.30
C ALA A 429 25.83 -34.74 27.10
N THR A 430 26.86 -35.38 27.66
CA THR A 430 28.26 -35.17 27.32
C THR A 430 28.46 -35.30 25.81
N ALA A 431 28.46 -34.17 25.11
CA ALA A 431 28.93 -34.11 23.74
C ALA A 431 30.46 -34.21 23.78
N THR A 432 30.94 -35.32 23.24
CA THR A 432 32.34 -35.54 22.87
C THR A 432 32.86 -34.37 22.03
N ALA A 433 34.00 -33.81 22.45
CA ALA A 433 34.71 -32.78 21.70
C ALA A 433 35.08 -33.30 20.30
N PRO A 434 34.67 -32.62 19.21
CA PRO A 434 35.27 -32.81 17.91
C PRO A 434 36.52 -31.92 17.79
N ASP A 435 37.44 -32.46 17.00
CA ASP A 435 38.79 -32.03 16.69
C ASP A 435 39.02 -30.51 16.51
N ALA A 436 40.19 -30.08 16.95
CA ALA A 436 40.64 -28.70 16.93
C ALA A 436 41.27 -28.35 15.58
N THR A 437 40.47 -27.82 14.67
CA THR A 437 40.88 -26.73 13.76
C THR A 437 39.74 -25.72 13.69
N ALA A 438 40.01 -24.49 14.14
CA ALA A 438 39.03 -23.41 14.04
C ALA A 438 38.69 -23.18 12.57
N PRO A 439 37.40 -23.15 12.16
CA PRO A 439 37.06 -22.80 10.80
C PRO A 439 37.49 -21.35 10.56
N ALA A 440 38.21 -21.08 9.48
CA ALA A 440 38.51 -19.73 9.05
C ALA A 440 37.22 -19.12 8.47
N TRP A 441 36.48 -18.38 9.30
CA TRP A 441 35.44 -17.48 8.80
C TRP A 441 36.06 -16.27 8.11
N ASP A 442 35.31 -15.65 7.22
CA ASP A 442 35.75 -14.41 6.55
C ASP A 442 35.49 -13.16 7.43
N GLU A 443 36.11 -12.05 7.04
CA GLU A 443 36.01 -10.78 7.78
C GLU A 443 34.58 -10.23 7.82
N ALA A 444 33.75 -10.55 6.82
CA ALA A 444 32.35 -10.14 6.76
C ALA A 444 31.54 -10.80 7.89
N TYR A 445 31.76 -12.10 8.14
CA TYR A 445 31.10 -12.82 9.22
C TYR A 445 31.43 -12.24 10.60
N GLU A 446 32.71 -11.98 10.83
CA GLU A 446 33.18 -11.42 12.10
C GLU A 446 32.65 -10.01 12.34
N SER A 447 32.68 -9.17 11.30
CA SER A 447 32.14 -7.81 11.36
C SER A 447 30.64 -7.81 11.67
N LEU A 448 29.87 -8.68 11.00
CA LEU A 448 28.44 -8.83 11.21
C LEU A 448 28.12 -9.21 12.66
N LEU A 449 28.80 -10.23 13.21
CA LEU A 449 28.57 -10.65 14.60
C LEU A 449 28.98 -9.58 15.60
N HIS A 450 30.04 -8.82 15.35
CA HIS A 450 30.46 -7.72 16.23
C HIS A 450 29.48 -6.54 16.20
N GLU A 451 28.86 -6.25 15.06
CA GLU A 451 27.84 -5.21 14.92
C GLU A 451 26.54 -5.59 15.66
N VAL A 452 26.07 -6.83 15.48
CA VAL A 452 24.81 -7.29 16.10
C VAL A 452 25.00 -7.63 17.59
N LEU A 453 26.19 -8.10 17.99
CA LEU A 453 26.53 -8.46 19.38
C LEU A 453 27.76 -7.69 19.89
N PRO A 454 27.60 -6.41 20.30
CA PRO A 454 28.71 -5.54 20.70
C PRO A 454 29.57 -6.07 21.87
N ARG A 455 29.03 -6.98 22.69
CA ARG A 455 29.78 -7.63 23.78
C ARG A 455 30.83 -8.63 23.28
N LEU A 456 30.74 -9.10 22.03
CA LEU A 456 31.81 -9.86 21.36
C LEU A 456 32.98 -8.92 21.03
N SER A 457 32.68 -7.76 20.43
CA SER A 457 33.67 -6.73 20.07
C SER A 457 34.50 -6.25 21.27
N ALA A 458 33.86 -6.09 22.45
CA ALA A 458 34.55 -5.70 23.68
C ALA A 458 35.61 -6.72 24.18
N LYS A 459 35.62 -7.94 23.64
CA LYS A 459 36.56 -9.02 24.02
C LYS A 459 37.70 -9.21 23.01
N GLY A 460 37.80 -8.36 21.99
CA GLY A 460 38.80 -8.45 20.92
C GLY A 460 38.34 -9.32 19.75
N PRO A 461 39.26 -10.00 19.05
CA PRO A 461 38.92 -10.87 17.92
C PRO A 461 37.92 -11.97 18.29
N LEU A 462 37.05 -12.33 17.34
CA LEU A 462 36.03 -13.34 17.51
C LEU A 462 36.68 -14.69 17.86
N ARG A 463 36.15 -15.37 18.89
CA ARG A 463 36.63 -16.71 19.29
C ARG A 463 35.59 -17.78 18.96
N PRO A 464 36.00 -18.96 18.44
CA PRO A 464 35.07 -19.97 17.92
C PRO A 464 34.05 -20.47 18.94
N ASP A 465 34.47 -20.49 20.20
CA ASP A 465 33.77 -21.02 21.38
C ASP A 465 33.07 -19.94 22.21
N SER A 466 33.08 -18.67 21.77
CA SER A 466 32.38 -17.60 22.47
C SER A 466 30.89 -17.88 22.55
N SER A 467 30.30 -17.79 23.74
CA SER A 467 28.85 -17.91 23.89
C SER A 467 28.15 -16.69 23.28
N LEU A 468 27.38 -16.88 22.21
CA LEU A 468 26.57 -15.82 21.60
C LEU A 468 25.49 -15.32 22.57
N LYS A 469 24.87 -16.25 23.32
CA LYS A 469 23.91 -15.90 24.39
C LYS A 469 24.52 -14.99 25.44
N ALA A 470 25.71 -15.30 25.94
CA ALA A 470 26.40 -14.44 26.92
C ALA A 470 26.78 -13.07 26.33
N ALA A 471 26.96 -13.00 25.01
CA ALA A 471 27.20 -11.77 24.28
C ALA A 471 25.93 -10.95 23.97
N GLY A 472 24.75 -11.43 24.37
CA GLY A 472 23.49 -10.69 24.21
C GLY A 472 22.60 -11.20 23.08
N LEU A 473 22.84 -12.41 22.55
CA LEU A 473 21.95 -13.02 21.58
C LEU A 473 20.62 -13.43 22.24
N ASP A 474 19.66 -12.52 22.22
CA ASP A 474 18.25 -12.77 22.54
C ASP A 474 17.44 -13.09 21.27
N SER A 475 16.12 -13.27 21.39
CA SER A 475 15.27 -13.63 20.26
C SER A 475 15.26 -12.59 19.13
N LEU A 476 15.42 -11.30 19.44
CA LEU A 476 15.44 -10.24 18.44
C LEU A 476 16.80 -10.18 17.74
N ALA A 477 17.88 -10.24 18.52
CA ALA A 477 19.24 -10.31 17.98
C ALA A 477 19.47 -11.58 17.16
N MET A 478 18.83 -12.69 17.50
CA MET A 478 18.87 -13.93 16.71
C MET A 478 18.24 -13.76 15.32
N VAL A 479 17.08 -13.10 15.24
CA VAL A 479 16.43 -12.78 13.96
C VAL A 479 17.29 -11.82 13.15
N GLU A 480 17.90 -10.82 13.79
CA GLU A 480 18.80 -9.88 13.10
C GLU A 480 20.07 -10.59 12.57
N VAL A 481 20.72 -11.44 13.37
CA VAL A 481 21.85 -12.27 12.91
C VAL A 481 21.42 -13.14 11.74
N LEU A 482 20.27 -13.81 11.84
CA LEU A 482 19.76 -14.68 10.77
C LEU A 482 19.57 -13.92 9.46
N VAL A 483 18.81 -12.82 9.48
CA VAL A 483 18.50 -12.01 8.29
C VAL A 483 19.78 -11.46 7.66
N ARG A 484 20.72 -10.96 8.47
CA ARG A 484 21.97 -10.40 7.95
C ARG A 484 22.88 -11.48 7.36
N VAL A 485 22.96 -12.65 7.97
CA VAL A 485 23.76 -13.78 7.47
C VAL A 485 23.18 -14.30 6.16
N GLU A 486 21.87 -14.49 6.08
CA GLU A 486 21.20 -14.93 4.84
C GLU A 486 21.40 -13.91 3.70
N SER A 487 21.27 -12.62 4.01
CA SER A 487 21.49 -11.55 3.04
C SER A 487 22.95 -11.44 2.59
N GLU A 488 23.92 -11.50 3.51
CA GLU A 488 25.34 -11.33 3.20
C GLU A 488 25.87 -12.46 2.32
N TYR A 489 25.45 -13.71 2.61
CA TYR A 489 25.94 -14.88 1.88
C TYR A 489 24.99 -15.38 0.79
N SER A 490 23.85 -14.71 0.58
CA SER A 490 22.81 -15.13 -0.38
C SER A 490 22.38 -16.59 -0.18
N ILE A 491 22.17 -16.98 1.08
CA ILE A 491 21.71 -18.32 1.50
C ILE A 491 20.38 -18.21 2.25
N ALA A 492 19.69 -19.33 2.43
CA ALA A 492 18.55 -19.46 3.33
C ALA A 492 18.82 -20.61 4.31
N ILE A 493 18.78 -20.34 5.61
CA ILE A 493 18.99 -21.35 6.66
C ILE A 493 17.68 -22.13 6.84
N PRO A 494 17.66 -23.47 6.63
CA PRO A 494 16.45 -24.25 6.77
C PRO A 494 15.89 -24.23 8.20
N ASP A 495 14.56 -24.32 8.34
CA ASP A 495 13.89 -24.37 9.66
C ASP A 495 14.44 -25.45 10.59
N ALA A 496 14.91 -26.57 10.04
CA ALA A 496 15.52 -27.67 10.79
C ALA A 496 16.84 -27.28 11.49
N ASP A 497 17.54 -26.28 10.95
CA ASP A 497 18.82 -25.76 11.48
C ASP A 497 18.62 -24.54 12.39
N LEU A 498 17.38 -24.03 12.54
CA LEU A 498 17.01 -22.95 13.46
C LEU A 498 16.88 -23.44 14.92
N VAL A 499 17.92 -24.12 15.40
CA VAL A 499 17.98 -24.72 16.75
C VAL A 499 19.00 -24.01 17.64
N ALA A 500 18.82 -24.10 18.96
CA ALA A 500 19.69 -23.45 19.95
C ALA A 500 21.18 -23.84 19.80
N ALA A 501 21.47 -25.05 19.30
CA ALA A 501 22.83 -25.50 19.06
C ALA A 501 23.53 -24.72 17.93
N THR A 502 22.80 -24.34 16.87
CA THR A 502 23.33 -23.54 15.76
C THR A 502 23.77 -22.18 16.24
N PHE A 503 22.98 -21.55 17.11
CA PHE A 503 23.22 -20.22 17.66
C PHE A 503 24.00 -20.23 18.99
N ALA A 504 24.63 -21.34 19.37
CA ALA A 504 25.36 -21.45 20.62
C ALA A 504 26.67 -20.65 20.59
N THR A 505 27.45 -20.79 19.51
CA THR A 505 28.76 -20.15 19.31
C THR A 505 28.94 -19.65 17.88
N PRO A 506 29.90 -18.74 17.61
CA PRO A 506 30.24 -18.34 16.25
C PRO A 506 30.58 -19.51 15.34
N ALA A 507 31.28 -20.52 15.85
CA ALA A 507 31.68 -21.69 15.05
C ALA A 507 30.50 -22.61 14.70
N SER A 508 29.50 -22.75 15.59
CA SER A 508 28.32 -23.57 15.30
C SER A 508 27.47 -22.95 14.19
N LEU A 509 27.29 -21.63 14.22
CA LEU A 509 26.56 -20.90 13.19
C LEU A 509 27.34 -20.90 11.87
N TRP A 510 28.65 -20.64 11.92
CA TRP A 510 29.49 -20.62 10.72
C TRP A 510 29.48 -21.95 9.96
N ARG A 511 29.41 -23.08 10.66
CA ARG A 511 29.33 -24.40 10.03
C ARG A 511 28.10 -24.57 9.12
N VAL A 512 26.96 -24.01 9.53
CA VAL A 512 25.73 -24.04 8.74
C VAL A 512 25.87 -23.10 7.54
N VAL A 513 26.37 -21.88 7.78
CA VAL A 513 26.61 -20.86 6.74
C VAL A 513 27.56 -21.38 5.66
N SER A 514 28.71 -21.96 6.04
CA SER A 514 29.71 -22.46 5.11
C SER A 514 29.18 -23.62 4.26
N ALA A 515 28.43 -24.55 4.87
CA ALA A 515 27.85 -25.69 4.18
C ALA A 515 26.80 -25.27 3.13
N LEU A 516 26.00 -24.24 3.42
CA LEU A 516 25.01 -23.70 2.47
C LEU A 516 25.69 -22.88 1.36
N ARG A 517 26.77 -22.17 1.68
CA ARG A 517 27.56 -21.41 0.70
C ARG A 517 28.19 -22.33 -0.35
N GLU A 518 28.73 -23.47 0.07
CA GLU A 518 29.29 -24.51 -0.82
C GLU A 518 28.24 -25.19 -1.71
N GLN A 519 26.97 -25.17 -1.33
CA GLN A 519 25.87 -25.69 -2.17
C GLN A 519 25.39 -24.68 -3.21
N THR A 520 25.52 -23.39 -2.90
CA THR A 520 25.05 -22.28 -3.75
C THR A 520 26.11 -21.87 -4.78
N VAL A 521 27.38 -21.96 -4.41
CA VAL A 521 28.53 -21.80 -5.28
C VAL A 521 29.10 -23.20 -5.48
N GLY A 522 28.80 -23.87 -6.60
CA GLY A 522 29.29 -25.23 -6.86
C GLY A 522 30.80 -25.38 -6.59
N PRO A 523 31.28 -26.60 -6.27
CA PRO A 523 32.63 -26.80 -5.70
C PRO A 523 33.70 -26.15 -6.58
N ALA A 524 34.56 -25.34 -5.94
CA ALA A 524 35.67 -24.62 -6.57
C ALA A 524 36.72 -25.55 -7.19
#